data_AF-A0A842LI63-F1
#
_entry.id   AF-A0A842LI63-F1
#
_cell.length_a   1.000
_cell.length_b   1.000
_cell.length_c   1.000
_cell.angle_alpha   90.00
_cell.angle_beta   90.00
_cell.angle_gamma   90.00
#
_symmetry.space_group_name_H-M   'P 1'
#
loop_
_entity.id
_entity.type
_entity.pdbx_description
1 polymer ?
#
loop_
_entity_poly.entity_id
_entity_poly.type
_entity_poly.pdbx_seq_one_letter_code
_entity_poly.pdbx_strand_id
1 'polypeptide(L)'
;MSFRPPDIRRIAHFVELDPFRIKEVLRRGRCTFISRYFYNPGLYRVKNSRTKKFENFAISIDKVESASYEELVERFGEDVVDESLWEGLSKKEHIYFYAFSLVEVERGEIMEAGVWRSTEKRGVSKRELLL
;
A
#
# COMPACT_ATOMS: atom_id res chain seq x y z
N MET A 1 -6.78 -5.84 25.94
CA MET A 1 -6.30 -6.99 25.16
C MET A 1 -5.10 -6.53 24.36
N SER A 2 -3.91 -7.11 24.56
CA SER A 2 -2.72 -6.77 23.77
C SER A 2 -2.82 -7.44 22.40
N PHE A 3 -3.03 -6.67 21.33
CA PHE A 3 -2.98 -7.17 19.97
C PHE A 3 -1.52 -7.50 19.63
N ARG A 4 -1.17 -8.79 19.53
CA ARG A 4 0.13 -9.19 18.98
C ARG A 4 0.02 -9.18 17.46
N PRO A 5 0.93 -8.52 16.74
CA PRO A 5 0.89 -8.56 15.29
C PRO A 5 1.08 -10.00 14.78
N PRO A 6 0.35 -10.40 13.74
CA PRO A 6 0.38 -11.79 13.24
C PRO A 6 1.75 -12.13 12.64
N ASP A 7 2.30 -13.30 12.95
CA ASP A 7 3.52 -13.79 12.28
C ASP A 7 3.29 -13.80 10.75
N ILE A 8 4.05 -12.96 10.02
CA ILE A 8 3.93 -12.77 8.57
C ILE A 8 3.95 -14.11 7.84
N ARG A 9 4.73 -15.08 8.33
CA ARG A 9 4.88 -16.40 7.69
C ARG A 9 3.58 -17.21 7.71
N ARG A 10 2.64 -16.87 8.59
CA ARG A 10 1.31 -17.50 8.68
C ARG A 10 0.28 -16.87 7.75
N ILE A 11 0.59 -15.74 7.12
CA ILE A 11 -0.27 -15.13 6.11
C ILE A 11 -0.16 -15.94 4.82
N ALA A 12 -1.25 -16.58 4.43
CA ALA A 12 -1.27 -17.49 3.27
C ALA A 12 -1.22 -16.74 1.93
N HIS A 13 -1.88 -15.59 1.85
CA HIS A 13 -1.99 -14.81 0.62
C HIS A 13 -0.80 -13.87 0.43
N PHE A 14 -0.47 -13.60 -0.84
CA PHE A 14 0.58 -12.64 -1.18
C PHE A 14 0.18 -11.79 -2.38
N VAL A 15 0.80 -10.62 -2.44
CA VAL A 15 0.72 -9.68 -3.55
C VAL A 15 2.13 -9.36 -4.02
N GLU A 16 2.29 -9.27 -5.34
CA GLU A 16 3.58 -8.96 -5.95
C GLU A 16 3.64 -7.45 -6.24
N LEU A 17 4.58 -6.75 -5.59
CA LEU A 17 4.75 -5.30 -5.73
C LEU A 17 6.12 -4.97 -6.31
N ASP A 18 6.16 -3.93 -7.12
CA ASP A 18 7.41 -3.38 -7.61
C ASP A 18 8.18 -2.62 -6.50
N PRO A 19 9.50 -2.43 -6.66
CA PRO A 19 10.31 -1.73 -5.66
C PRO A 19 9.88 -0.29 -5.37
N PHE A 20 9.22 0.39 -6.31
CA PHE A 20 8.73 1.75 -6.10
C PHE A 20 7.53 1.74 -5.14
N ARG A 21 6.55 0.85 -5.34
CA ARG A 21 5.39 0.71 -4.42
C ARG A 21 5.79 0.21 -3.04
N ILE A 22 6.76 -0.70 -2.96
CA ILE A 22 7.36 -1.13 -1.69
C ILE A 22 7.97 0.05 -0.94
N LYS A 23 8.80 0.86 -1.61
CA LYS A 23 9.39 2.06 -0.98
C LYS A 23 8.33 3.07 -0.58
N GLU A 24 7.30 3.25 -1.39
CA GLU A 24 6.22 4.18 -1.12
C GLU A 24 5.45 3.80 0.15
N VAL A 25 5.02 2.54 0.25
CA VAL A 25 4.24 2.06 1.41
C VAL A 25 5.07 2.08 2.70
N LEU A 26 6.36 1.75 2.64
CA LEU A 26 7.28 1.86 3.79
C LEU A 26 7.48 3.31 4.23
N ARG A 27 7.56 4.26 3.29
CA ARG A 27 7.77 5.68 3.61
C ARG A 27 6.52 6.37 4.13
N ARG A 28 5.35 6.03 3.58
CA ARG A 28 4.09 6.76 3.82
C ARG A 28 3.11 6.01 4.71
N GLY A 29 3.36 4.74 5.02
CA GLY A 29 2.43 3.84 5.69
C GLY A 29 1.24 3.41 4.82
N ARG A 30 1.12 3.94 3.59
CA ARG A 30 0.03 3.65 2.65
C ARG A 30 0.44 3.92 1.21
N CYS A 31 -0.17 3.22 0.26
CA CYS A 31 -0.04 3.51 -1.17
C CYS A 31 -1.28 3.06 -1.95
N THR A 32 -1.38 3.46 -3.21
CA THR A 32 -2.38 2.93 -4.14
C THR A 32 -1.74 1.90 -5.08
N PHE A 33 -2.55 0.95 -5.53
CA PHE A 33 -2.12 -0.08 -6.47
C PHE A 33 -3.22 -0.37 -7.47
N ILE A 34 -2.83 -0.53 -8.73
CA ILE A 34 -3.74 -0.84 -9.83
C ILE A 34 -3.39 -2.24 -10.31
N SER A 35 -4.39 -3.10 -10.45
CA SER A 35 -4.19 -4.47 -10.88
C SER A 35 -5.37 -4.98 -11.70
N ARG A 36 -5.04 -5.87 -12.64
CA ARG A 36 -6.01 -6.64 -13.42
C ARG A 36 -6.52 -7.86 -12.66
N TYR A 37 -5.75 -8.31 -11.67
CA TYR A 37 -6.15 -9.38 -10.76
C TYR A 37 -6.95 -8.83 -9.61
N PHE A 38 -8.04 -9.52 -9.30
CA PHE A 38 -8.84 -9.27 -8.12
C PHE A 38 -8.17 -9.84 -6.86
N TYR A 39 -7.95 -8.98 -5.87
CA TYR A 39 -7.57 -9.31 -4.51
C TYR A 39 -8.73 -9.03 -3.56
N ASN A 40 -9.00 -9.98 -2.67
CA ASN A 40 -9.95 -9.77 -1.57
C ASN A 40 -9.38 -8.78 -0.55
N PRO A 41 -10.24 -8.04 0.18
CA PRO A 41 -9.81 -7.32 1.37
C PRO A 41 -9.17 -8.26 2.39
N GLY A 42 -8.11 -7.80 3.05
CA GLY A 42 -7.41 -8.59 4.08
C GLY A 42 -5.90 -8.43 4.07
N LEU A 43 -5.20 -9.32 4.78
CA LEU A 43 -3.75 -9.28 4.97
C LEU A 43 -3.01 -10.08 3.91
N TYR A 44 -1.98 -9.46 3.34
CA TYR A 44 -1.15 -10.04 2.28
C TYR A 44 0.33 -9.90 2.62
N ARG A 45 1.09 -10.96 2.35
CA ARG A 45 2.55 -10.87 2.29
C ARG A 45 2.97 -10.12 1.04
N VAL A 46 4.03 -9.33 1.15
CA VAL A 46 4.57 -8.63 -0.01
C VAL A 46 5.71 -9.45 -0.62
N LYS A 47 5.58 -9.76 -1.90
CA LYS A 47 6.65 -10.33 -2.72
C LYS A 47 7.19 -9.25 -3.64
N ASN A 48 8.49 -9.03 -3.60
CA ASN A 48 9.15 -8.05 -4.44
C ASN A 48 9.22 -8.57 -5.88
N SER A 49 8.62 -7.85 -6.83
CA SER A 49 8.54 -8.30 -8.21
C SER A 49 9.90 -8.36 -8.91
N ARG A 50 10.87 -7.56 -8.44
CA ARG A 50 12.24 -7.53 -8.98
C ARG A 50 13.13 -8.59 -8.36
N THR A 51 13.15 -8.71 -7.04
CA THR A 51 14.06 -9.66 -6.35
C THR A 51 13.44 -11.05 -6.18
N LYS A 52 12.13 -11.18 -6.41
CA LYS A 52 11.30 -12.37 -6.16
C LYS A 52 11.30 -12.86 -4.70
N LYS A 53 11.86 -12.07 -3.78
CA LYS A 53 11.89 -12.38 -2.33
C LYS A 53 10.67 -11.82 -1.63
N PHE A 54 10.30 -12.45 -0.53
CA PHE A 54 9.30 -11.90 0.38
C PHE A 54 9.92 -10.83 1.27
N GLU A 55 9.21 -9.73 1.41
CA GLU A 55 9.56 -8.67 2.34
C GLU A 55 9.20 -9.07 3.79
N ASN A 56 9.81 -8.38 4.75
CA ASN A 56 9.61 -8.59 6.18
C ASN A 56 8.44 -7.79 6.77
N PHE A 57 7.48 -7.40 5.93
CA PHE A 57 6.25 -6.72 6.33
C PHE A 57 5.04 -7.30 5.58
N ALA A 58 3.85 -6.98 6.06
CA ALA A 58 2.59 -7.28 5.39
C ALA A 58 1.87 -5.99 4.99
N ILE A 59 0.89 -6.11 4.12
CA ILE A 59 -0.03 -5.02 3.82
C ILE A 59 -1.47 -5.47 4.05
N SER A 60 -2.32 -4.54 4.46
CA SER A 60 -3.77 -4.69 4.43
C SER A 60 -4.31 -4.11 3.13
N ILE A 61 -5.25 -4.82 2.51
CA ILE A 61 -6.07 -4.33 1.42
C ILE A 61 -7.41 -3.94 2.02
N ASP A 62 -7.69 -2.63 2.12
CA ASP A 62 -8.85 -2.11 2.85
C ASP A 62 -10.01 -1.73 1.93
N LYS A 63 -9.68 -1.23 0.72
CA LYS A 63 -10.66 -0.72 -0.24
C LYS A 63 -10.35 -1.25 -1.64
N VAL A 64 -11.40 -1.69 -2.32
CA VAL A 64 -11.38 -2.12 -3.72
C VAL A 64 -12.41 -1.29 -4.45
N GLU A 65 -11.96 -0.46 -5.39
CA GLU A 65 -12.82 0.11 -6.42
C GLU A 65 -12.51 -0.62 -7.73
N SER A 66 -13.48 -0.68 -8.64
CA SER A 66 -13.27 -1.27 -9.95
C SER A 66 -14.02 -0.48 -11.00
N ALA A 67 -13.43 -0.35 -12.18
CA ALA A 67 -14.10 0.21 -13.34
C ALA A 67 -13.65 -0.53 -14.59
N SER A 68 -14.54 -0.65 -15.58
CA SER A 68 -14.22 -1.02 -16.94
C SER A 68 -13.86 0.22 -17.77
N TYR A 69 -13.23 0.02 -18.93
CA TYR A 69 -12.92 1.13 -19.85
C TYR A 69 -14.21 1.83 -20.29
N GLU A 70 -15.23 1.03 -20.67
CA GLU A 70 -16.53 1.54 -21.13
C GLU A 70 -17.18 2.44 -20.07
N GLU A 71 -17.21 2.03 -18.79
CA GLU A 71 -17.77 2.84 -17.70
C GLU A 71 -17.02 4.16 -17.48
N LEU A 72 -15.69 4.18 -17.64
CA LEU A 72 -14.92 5.42 -17.50
C LEU A 72 -15.12 6.34 -18.69
N VAL A 73 -15.15 5.81 -19.92
CA VAL A 73 -15.38 6.59 -21.14
C VAL A 73 -16.77 7.22 -21.12
N GLU A 74 -17.79 6.49 -20.70
CA GLU A 74 -19.16 7.02 -20.56
C GLU A 74 -19.21 8.21 -19.58
N ARG A 75 -18.39 8.18 -18.52
CA ARG A 75 -18.40 9.22 -17.47
C ARG A 75 -17.51 10.43 -17.77
N PHE A 76 -16.37 10.22 -18.42
CA PHE A 76 -15.32 11.24 -18.53
C PHE A 76 -14.92 11.59 -19.96
N GLY A 77 -15.32 10.80 -20.96
CA GLY A 77 -14.88 10.95 -22.34
C GLY A 77 -13.63 10.11 -22.66
N GLU A 78 -13.53 9.67 -23.91
CA GLU A 78 -12.44 8.81 -24.41
C GLU A 78 -11.07 9.49 -24.39
N ASP A 79 -11.03 10.82 -24.51
CA ASP A 79 -9.82 11.64 -24.49
C ASP A 79 -9.13 11.70 -23.12
N VAL A 80 -9.88 11.37 -22.05
CA VAL A 80 -9.39 11.42 -20.66
C VAL A 80 -8.93 10.03 -20.17
N VAL A 81 -9.46 8.95 -20.74
CA VAL A 81 -9.22 7.59 -20.25
C VAL A 81 -8.02 6.97 -20.93
N ASP A 82 -7.01 6.60 -20.15
CA ASP A 82 -5.82 5.92 -20.64
C ASP A 82 -6.13 4.45 -20.98
N GLU A 83 -6.35 4.17 -22.26
CA GLU A 83 -6.62 2.82 -22.79
C GLU A 83 -5.45 1.84 -22.51
N SER A 84 -4.22 2.33 -22.33
CA SER A 84 -3.05 1.45 -22.10
C SER A 84 -3.16 0.63 -20.82
N LEU A 85 -3.94 1.11 -19.84
CA LEU A 85 -4.24 0.35 -18.62
C LEU A 85 -4.95 -0.98 -18.95
N TRP A 86 -5.76 -1.00 -20.02
CA TRP A 86 -6.49 -2.17 -20.53
C TRP A 86 -5.74 -2.94 -21.63
N GLU A 87 -4.47 -2.64 -21.93
CA GLU A 87 -3.73 -3.31 -22.99
C GLU A 87 -3.67 -4.85 -22.79
N GLY A 88 -4.31 -5.63 -23.66
CA GLY A 88 -4.38 -7.10 -23.49
C GLY A 88 -5.51 -7.57 -22.57
N LEU A 89 -6.42 -6.67 -22.19
CA LEU A 89 -7.74 -6.96 -21.66
C LEU A 89 -8.80 -6.55 -22.69
N SER A 90 -9.99 -7.16 -22.62
CA SER A 90 -11.18 -6.65 -23.30
C SER A 90 -11.66 -5.36 -22.62
N LYS A 91 -12.31 -4.46 -23.38
CA LYS A 91 -12.84 -3.17 -22.86
C LYS A 91 -13.89 -3.32 -21.75
N LYS A 92 -14.46 -4.53 -21.63
CA LYS A 92 -15.45 -4.92 -20.62
C LYS A 92 -14.84 -5.52 -19.36
N GLU A 93 -13.54 -5.84 -19.37
CA GLU A 93 -12.87 -6.31 -18.18
C GLU A 93 -12.58 -5.15 -17.23
N HIS A 94 -12.70 -5.44 -15.93
CA HIS A 94 -12.46 -4.46 -14.89
C HIS A 94 -10.99 -4.38 -14.53
N ILE A 95 -10.54 -3.15 -14.29
CA ILE A 95 -9.30 -2.89 -13.56
C ILE A 95 -9.67 -2.53 -12.13
N TYR A 96 -8.89 -3.07 -11.19
CA TYR A 96 -9.10 -2.91 -9.77
C TYR A 96 -8.11 -1.90 -9.20
N PHE A 97 -8.64 -0.99 -8.40
CA PHE A 97 -7.91 0.06 -7.71
C PHE A 97 -7.94 -0.23 -6.21
N TYR A 98 -6.76 -0.40 -5.65
CA TYR A 98 -6.55 -0.79 -4.26
C TYR A 98 -5.92 0.34 -3.47
N ALA A 99 -6.38 0.49 -2.22
CA ALA A 99 -5.67 1.20 -1.18
C ALA A 99 -4.98 0.16 -0.28
N PHE A 100 -3.66 0.27 -0.17
CA PHE A 100 -2.84 -0.56 0.71
C PHE A 100 -2.40 0.22 1.93
N SER A 101 -2.46 -0.43 3.08
CA SER A 101 -1.96 0.07 4.35
C SER A 101 -0.82 -0.82 4.83
N LEU A 102 0.28 -0.22 5.28
CA LEU A 102 1.40 -0.94 5.88
C LEU A 102 0.92 -1.60 7.17
N VAL A 103 1.17 -2.90 7.29
CA VAL A 103 1.00 -3.62 8.54
C VAL A 103 2.40 -4.01 9.00
N GLU A 104 2.95 -3.19 9.89
CA GLU A 104 4.19 -3.54 10.56
C GLU A 104 3.95 -4.79 11.40
N VAL A 105 4.75 -5.83 11.13
CA VAL A 105 4.82 -6.98 12.02
C VAL A 105 6.17 -6.91 12.69
N GLU A 106 6.11 -6.53 13.96
CA GLU A 106 7.20 -6.55 14.90
C GLU A 106 8.08 -7.82 14.81
N ARG A 107 9.39 -7.59 14.64
CA ARG A 107 10.35 -8.18 15.59
C ARG A 107 10.43 -7.24 16.80
N GLY A 108 9.42 -7.25 17.66
CA GLY A 108 9.46 -6.75 19.04
C GLY A 108 9.22 -5.28 19.41
N GLU A 109 9.01 -4.28 18.53
CA GLU A 109 8.47 -2.95 18.96
C GLU A 109 7.34 -2.34 18.06
N ILE A 110 6.14 -2.10 18.64
CA ILE A 110 4.88 -1.67 17.98
C ILE A 110 4.96 -0.18 17.65
N MET A 111 4.68 0.20 16.40
CA MET A 111 4.16 1.52 16.07
C MET A 111 2.81 1.39 15.35
N GLU A 112 1.73 1.82 16.00
CA GLU A 112 0.46 2.07 15.32
C GLU A 112 0.67 3.18 14.29
N ALA A 113 0.60 2.83 13.01
CA ALA A 113 0.52 3.82 11.93
C ALA A 113 -0.85 4.51 11.99
N GLY A 114 -0.98 5.55 12.83
CA GLY A 114 -2.30 6.14 13.05
C GLY A 114 -2.47 7.39 13.89
N VAL A 115 -1.43 8.11 14.36
CA VAL A 115 -1.60 9.48 14.88
C VAL A 115 -0.35 10.32 14.61
N TRP A 116 -0.31 11.06 13.50
CA TRP A 116 0.59 12.21 13.40
C TRP A 116 0.01 13.34 14.28
N ARG A 117 0.29 13.30 15.58
CA ARG A 117 0.18 14.49 16.42
C ARG A 117 1.40 15.36 16.13
N SER A 118 1.18 16.37 15.31
CA SER A 118 1.94 17.62 15.40
C SER A 118 1.77 18.17 16.81
N THR A 119 2.72 17.92 17.70
CA THR A 119 2.91 18.73 18.91
C THR A 119 4.36 18.65 19.40
N GLU A 120 4.97 19.83 19.41
CA GLU A 120 6.00 20.31 20.33
C GLU A 120 7.47 19.90 20.14
N LYS A 121 8.19 20.87 19.55
CA LYS A 121 9.47 21.39 20.04
C LYS A 121 9.70 21.11 21.54
N ARG A 122 10.82 20.46 21.88
CA ARG A 122 11.79 20.91 22.92
C ARG A 122 12.96 19.94 23.00
N GLY A 123 14.17 20.49 22.85
CA GLY A 123 15.40 19.75 23.10
C GLY A 123 16.68 20.33 22.48
N VAL A 124 16.70 21.60 22.04
CA VAL A 124 17.99 22.28 21.88
C VAL A 124 18.41 22.72 23.27
N SER A 125 19.48 22.08 23.77
CA SER A 125 20.17 22.50 24.99
C SER A 125 20.60 23.96 24.85
N LYS A 126 19.99 24.86 25.62
CA LYS A 126 20.53 26.21 25.87
C LYS A 126 21.73 26.07 26.80
N ARG A 127 22.90 25.68 26.27
CA ARG A 127 24.18 25.85 26.98
C ARG A 127 25.46 25.82 26.14
N GLU A 128 25.39 26.12 24.84
CA GLU A 128 26.60 26.36 24.01
C GLU A 128 26.41 27.53 23.03
N LEU A 129 25.85 28.64 23.51
CA LEU A 129 25.97 29.94 22.86
C LEU A 129 26.17 30.97 23.96
N LEU A 130 27.40 31.02 24.48
CA LEU A 130 28.08 32.15 25.13
C LEU A 130 29.38 31.59 25.73
N LEU A 131 30.42 31.50 24.89
CA LEU A 131 31.82 31.86 25.11
C LEU A 131 32.59 31.66 23.80
#